data_AF-A0A9D4WG09-F1
#
_entry.id   AF-A0A9D4WG09-F1
#
_cell.length_a   1.000
_cell.length_b   1.000
_cell.length_c   1.000
_cell.angle_alpha   90.00
_cell.angle_beta   90.00
_cell.angle_gamma   90.00
#
_symmetry.space_group_name_H-M   'P 1'
#
loop_
_entity.id
_entity.type
_entity.pdbx_description
1 polymer ?
#
loop_
_entity_poly.entity_id
_entity_poly.type
_entity_poly.pdbx_seq_one_letter_code
_entity_poly.pdbx_strand_id
1 'polypeptide(L)'
;MHNCIVSLTLKNHPNYGKKTVKLPLFGVVSIFSLVVLLFCMAFAVIWAITRRESFSWFGQDVLGICLMITVLQLARLPNIKVATVLLCCAFVYDIFWVFISPVIFQKSVMITVARGDKAGGEAIPMLLRFPRPSDPWGGYDMIGFGDILFPGLLVSFTRRFDKNNNKGVFDGYFLWLVVGYGFGLIFTYLGLYLMNGHGQPALLYLVPCTLGVAVVLGCIRGELEAIWNYEEDSCSSKEPSDW
;
A
#
# COMPACT_ATOMS: atom_id res chain seq x y z
N MET A 1 0.04 0.49 13.18
CA MET A 1 -0.38 -0.65 14.04
C MET A 1 -1.56 -0.29 14.92
N HIS A 2 -1.44 0.73 15.79
CA HIS A 2 -2.56 1.21 16.62
C HIS A 2 -3.84 1.48 15.80
N ASN A 3 -3.77 2.32 14.76
CA ASN A 3 -4.91 2.59 13.87
C ASN A 3 -5.51 1.32 13.23
N CYS A 4 -4.67 0.37 12.84
CA CYS A 4 -5.12 -0.88 12.23
C CYS A 4 -5.88 -1.75 13.24
N ILE A 5 -5.32 -1.93 14.44
CA ILE A 5 -5.92 -2.73 15.52
C ILE A 5 -7.23 -2.07 15.97
N VAL A 6 -7.23 -0.75 16.18
CA VAL A 6 -8.44 -0.01 16.58
C VAL A 6 -9.52 -0.11 15.51
N SER A 7 -9.17 0.05 14.23
CA SER A 7 -10.12 -0.08 13.11
C SER A 7 -10.69 -1.49 13.00
N LEU A 8 -9.85 -2.53 13.14
CA LEU A 8 -10.26 -3.94 13.09
C LEU A 8 -11.17 -4.30 14.27
N THR A 9 -10.80 -3.90 15.49
CA THR A 9 -11.57 -4.22 16.68
C THR A 9 -12.89 -3.46 16.74
N LEU A 10 -12.93 -2.19 16.32
CA LEU A 10 -14.19 -1.45 16.22
C LEU A 10 -15.12 -2.00 15.14
N LYS A 11 -14.58 -2.50 14.03
CA LYS A 11 -15.35 -3.18 12.98
C LYS A 11 -15.99 -4.47 13.48
N ASN A 12 -15.27 -5.26 14.30
CA ASN A 12 -15.76 -6.55 14.79
C ASN A 12 -16.60 -6.43 16.08
N HIS A 13 -16.32 -5.44 16.93
CA HIS A 13 -17.01 -5.22 18.19
C HIS A 13 -17.26 -3.72 18.46
N PRO A 14 -18.37 -3.15 17.96
CA PRO A 14 -18.66 -1.71 18.06
C PRO A 14 -18.88 -1.22 19.51
N ASN A 15 -19.16 -2.13 20.46
CA ASN A 15 -19.43 -1.78 21.86
C ASN A 15 -18.18 -1.34 22.66
N TYR A 16 -16.95 -1.68 22.23
CA TYR A 16 -15.73 -1.30 22.96
C TYR A 16 -15.40 0.20 22.86
N GLY A 17 -15.91 0.89 21.83
CA GLY A 17 -15.72 2.34 21.66
C GLY A 17 -16.45 3.20 22.69
N LYS A 18 -17.43 2.65 23.43
CA LYS A 18 -18.31 3.40 24.34
C LYS A 18 -17.70 3.67 25.72
N LYS A 19 -16.64 2.95 26.12
CA LYS A 19 -15.94 3.19 27.40
C LYS A 19 -14.88 4.28 27.22
N THR A 20 -15.24 5.51 27.58
CA THR A 20 -14.38 6.69 27.47
C THR A 20 -13.92 7.17 28.84
N VAL A 21 -12.67 7.65 28.92
CA VAL A 21 -12.09 8.28 30.11
C VAL A 21 -11.57 9.66 29.70
N LYS A 22 -11.86 10.67 30.51
CA LYS A 22 -11.35 12.03 30.29
C LYS A 22 -9.95 12.13 30.89
N LEU A 23 -8.94 12.34 30.06
CA LEU A 23 -7.58 12.66 30.47
C LEU A 23 -7.36 14.17 30.36
N PRO A 24 -6.76 14.82 31.38
CA PRO A 24 -6.62 16.28 31.42
C PRO A 24 -5.73 16.85 30.30
N LEU A 25 -4.93 16.01 29.62
CA LEU A 25 -3.98 16.41 28.57
C LEU A 25 -4.37 15.97 27.15
N PHE A 26 -5.26 14.98 26.98
CA PHE A 26 -5.60 14.36 25.69
C PHE A 26 -7.10 14.35 25.36
N GLY A 27 -7.95 14.89 26.25
CA GLY A 27 -9.39 14.91 26.06
C GLY A 27 -10.07 13.57 26.37
N VAL A 28 -11.22 13.32 25.74
CA VAL A 28 -12.03 12.10 25.92
C VAL A 28 -11.39 10.96 25.11
N VAL A 29 -10.64 10.07 25.76
CA VAL A 29 -9.95 8.95 25.07
C VAL A 29 -10.57 7.62 25.50
N SER A 30 -10.79 6.71 24.55
CA SER A 30 -11.25 5.35 24.88
C SER A 30 -10.15 4.56 25.58
N ILE A 31 -10.49 3.88 26.68
CA ILE A 31 -9.56 3.01 27.45
C ILE A 31 -8.91 1.98 26.52
N PHE A 32 -9.68 1.45 25.58
CA PHE A 32 -9.22 0.47 24.60
C PHE A 32 -8.10 1.03 23.71
N SER A 33 -8.25 2.27 23.23
CA SER A 33 -7.24 2.93 22.40
C SER A 33 -5.90 3.10 23.14
N LEU A 34 -5.96 3.41 24.43
CA LEU A 34 -4.78 3.58 25.28
C LEU A 34 -4.06 2.24 25.52
N VAL A 35 -4.81 1.17 25.80
CA VAL A 35 -4.25 -0.18 25.97
C VAL A 35 -3.58 -0.66 24.67
N VAL A 36 -4.24 -0.47 23.53
CA VAL A 36 -3.67 -0.84 22.21
C VAL A 36 -2.42 -0.03 21.90
N LEU A 37 -2.36 1.24 22.31
CA LEU A 37 -1.19 2.09 22.10
C LEU A 37 0.01 1.58 22.89
N LEU A 38 -0.18 1.24 24.17
CA LEU A 38 0.88 0.68 25.02
C LEU A 38 1.37 -0.67 24.48
N PHE A 39 0.46 -1.54 24.05
CA PHE A 39 0.82 -2.80 23.42
C PHE A 39 1.63 -2.60 22.12
N CYS A 40 1.21 -1.66 21.29
CA CYS A 40 1.88 -1.33 20.04
C CYS A 40 3.30 -0.77 20.26
N MET A 41 3.48 0.08 21.28
CA MET A 41 4.78 0.60 21.67
C MET A 41 5.69 -0.51 22.22
N ALA A 42 5.16 -1.37 23.10
CA ALA A 42 5.91 -2.51 23.62
C ALA A 42 6.37 -3.45 22.51
N PHE A 43 5.49 -3.77 21.55
CA PHE A 43 5.85 -4.60 20.40
C PHE A 43 6.94 -3.96 19.53
N ALA A 44 6.83 -2.65 19.24
CA ALA A 44 7.83 -1.94 18.44
C ALA A 44 9.21 -1.90 19.14
N VAL A 45 9.23 -1.69 20.46
CA VAL A 45 10.46 -1.69 21.26
C VAL A 45 11.08 -3.10 21.31
N ILE A 46 10.26 -4.14 21.54
CA ILE A 46 10.72 -5.54 21.52
C ILE A 46 11.31 -5.88 20.15
N TRP A 47 10.64 -5.50 19.06
CA TRP A 47 11.18 -5.71 17.72
C TRP A 47 12.50 -4.96 17.50
N ALA A 48 12.61 -3.71 17.95
CA ALA A 48 13.83 -2.91 17.80
C ALA A 48 15.03 -3.50 18.56
N ILE A 49 14.80 -4.10 19.73
CA ILE A 49 15.83 -4.78 20.53
C ILE A 49 16.21 -6.11 19.87
N THR A 50 15.23 -6.89 19.44
CA THR A 50 15.41 -8.22 18.81
C THR A 50 15.76 -8.12 17.32
N ARG A 51 16.17 -6.94 16.82
CA ARG A 51 16.44 -6.68 15.39
C ARG A 51 17.56 -7.55 14.79
N ARG A 52 18.44 -8.10 15.64
CA ARG A 52 19.62 -8.87 15.22
C ARG A 52 19.36 -10.37 15.14
N GLU A 53 18.20 -10.84 15.57
CA GLU A 53 17.83 -12.26 15.54
C GLU A 53 17.23 -12.66 14.19
N SER A 54 17.40 -13.93 13.81
CA SER A 54 16.92 -14.50 12.54
C SER A 54 15.39 -14.45 12.39
N PHE A 55 14.64 -14.23 13.47
CA PHE A 55 13.17 -14.06 13.46
C PHE A 55 12.71 -12.59 13.26
N SER A 56 13.64 -11.63 13.15
CA SER A 56 13.29 -10.20 13.06
C SER A 56 12.48 -9.83 11.81
N TRP A 57 12.59 -10.61 10.73
CA TRP A 57 11.84 -10.39 9.48
C TRP A 57 10.33 -10.39 9.71
N PHE A 58 9.83 -11.29 10.56
CA PHE A 58 8.39 -11.41 10.82
C PHE A 58 7.85 -10.13 11.49
N GLY A 59 8.57 -9.61 12.48
CA GLY A 59 8.19 -8.36 13.12
C GLY A 59 8.31 -7.15 12.19
N GLN A 60 9.29 -7.15 11.29
CA GLN A 60 9.46 -6.11 10.27
C GLN A 60 8.27 -6.11 9.30
N ASP A 61 7.86 -7.28 8.83
CA ASP A 61 6.73 -7.43 7.92
C ASP A 61 5.40 -7.04 8.58
N VAL A 62 5.17 -7.43 9.84
CA VAL A 62 3.97 -7.03 10.59
C VAL A 62 3.90 -5.50 10.75
N LEU A 63 5.03 -4.87 11.09
CA LEU A 63 5.13 -3.41 11.18
C LEU A 63 4.92 -2.76 9.81
N GLY A 64 5.52 -3.32 8.76
CA GLY A 64 5.40 -2.88 7.37
C GLY A 64 3.96 -2.93 6.86
N ILE A 65 3.29 -4.07 6.97
CA ILE A 65 1.88 -4.25 6.59
C ILE A 65 0.99 -3.26 7.34
N CYS A 66 1.24 -3.06 8.63
CA CYS A 66 0.47 -2.10 9.41
C CYS A 66 0.72 -0.64 8.99
N LEU A 67 1.96 -0.29 8.63
CA LEU A 67 2.27 1.01 8.04
C LEU A 67 1.55 1.18 6.70
N MET A 68 1.57 0.16 5.85
CA MET A 68 0.92 0.20 4.54
C MET A 68 -0.60 0.35 4.63
N ILE A 69 -1.26 -0.41 5.51
CA ILE A 69 -2.69 -0.25 5.78
C ILE A 69 -2.97 1.18 6.28
N THR A 70 -2.13 1.71 7.16
CA THR A 70 -2.29 3.08 7.67
C THR A 70 -2.16 4.09 6.53
N VAL A 71 -1.18 3.94 5.64
CA VAL A 71 -1.03 4.79 4.46
C VAL A 71 -2.24 4.69 3.55
N LEU A 72 -2.75 3.49 3.24
CA LEU A 72 -3.97 3.33 2.43
C LEU A 72 -5.23 3.94 3.08
N GLN A 73 -5.29 3.99 4.41
CA GLN A 73 -6.37 4.65 5.15
C GLN A 73 -6.26 6.18 5.14
N LEU A 74 -5.05 6.71 5.20
CA LEU A 74 -4.75 8.14 5.25
C LEU A 74 -4.76 8.78 3.87
N ALA A 75 -4.10 8.16 2.90
CA ALA A 75 -4.01 8.60 1.51
C ALA A 75 -5.29 8.25 0.75
N ARG A 76 -6.43 8.80 1.17
CA ARG A 76 -7.67 8.67 0.42
C ARG A 76 -7.57 9.52 -0.83
N LEU A 77 -7.69 8.88 -2.00
CA LEU A 77 -7.72 9.60 -3.25
C LEU A 77 -9.11 10.23 -3.43
N PRO A 78 -9.21 11.56 -3.58
CA PRO A 78 -10.50 12.24 -3.68
C PRO A 78 -11.18 12.01 -5.03
N ASN A 79 -10.38 11.67 -6.05
CA ASN A 79 -10.78 11.57 -7.44
C ASN A 79 -9.97 10.50 -8.16
N ILE A 80 -10.59 9.84 -9.15
CA ILE A 80 -9.86 8.91 -10.03
C ILE A 80 -8.80 9.65 -10.87
N LYS A 81 -9.01 10.94 -11.19
CA LYS A 81 -8.05 11.76 -11.94
C LYS A 81 -6.72 11.88 -11.20
N VAL A 82 -6.79 12.05 -9.88
CA VAL A 82 -5.59 12.10 -9.04
C VAL A 82 -4.93 10.73 -9.01
N ALA A 83 -5.72 9.66 -8.94
CA ALA A 83 -5.20 8.30 -9.02
C ALA A 83 -4.45 8.05 -10.35
N THR A 84 -5.07 8.38 -11.48
CA THR A 84 -4.49 8.14 -12.81
C THR A 84 -3.20 8.93 -13.00
N VAL A 85 -3.17 10.21 -12.65
CA VAL A 85 -1.95 11.03 -12.73
C VAL A 85 -0.86 10.46 -11.83
N LEU A 86 -1.19 10.13 -10.58
CA LEU A 86 -0.22 9.61 -9.60
C LEU A 86 0.36 8.25 -10.04
N LEU A 87 -0.46 7.32 -10.55
CA LEU A 87 -0.01 6.03 -11.07
C LEU A 87 0.81 6.19 -12.36
N CYS A 88 0.42 7.09 -13.27
CA CYS A 88 1.19 7.39 -14.47
C CYS A 88 2.55 8.00 -14.12
N CYS A 89 2.61 8.92 -13.15
CA CYS A 89 3.87 9.48 -12.65
C CYS A 89 4.75 8.40 -12.02
N ALA A 90 4.18 7.51 -11.20
CA ALA A 90 4.92 6.41 -10.59
C ALA A 90 5.47 5.41 -11.64
N PHE A 91 4.68 5.12 -12.67
CA PHE A 91 5.09 4.31 -13.82
C PHE A 91 6.29 4.92 -14.56
N VAL A 92 6.24 6.21 -14.89
CA VAL A 92 7.34 6.90 -15.58
C VAL A 92 8.58 6.99 -14.68
N TYR A 93 8.39 7.23 -13.38
CA TYR A 93 9.47 7.24 -12.40
C TYR A 93 10.24 5.91 -12.38
N ASP A 94 9.52 4.79 -12.36
CA ASP A 94 10.11 3.44 -12.32
C ASP A 94 10.92 3.15 -13.60
N ILE A 95 10.37 3.48 -14.78
CA ILE A 95 11.07 3.35 -16.07
C ILE A 95 12.34 4.22 -16.10
N PHE A 96 12.24 5.47 -15.66
CA PHE A 96 13.37 6.38 -15.66
C PHE A 96 14.50 5.87 -14.77
N TRP A 97 14.20 5.46 -13.55
CA TRP A 97 15.22 4.98 -12.62
C TRP A 97 15.83 3.65 -13.02
N VAL A 98 15.07 2.75 -13.63
CA VAL A 98 15.57 1.42 -14.00
C VAL A 98 16.31 1.42 -15.34
N PHE A 99 15.78 2.05 -16.38
CA PHE A 99 16.37 1.98 -17.73
C PHE A 99 17.19 3.20 -18.11
N ILE A 100 16.77 4.41 -17.73
CA ILE A 100 17.41 5.65 -18.19
C ILE A 100 18.63 5.99 -17.32
N SER A 101 18.53 5.77 -16.01
CA SER A 101 19.62 5.99 -15.06
C SER A 101 20.94 5.31 -15.44
N PRO A 102 21.00 4.00 -15.77
CA PRO A 102 22.27 3.36 -16.14
C PRO A 102 22.86 3.89 -17.45
N VAL A 103 22.02 4.34 -18.40
CA VAL A 103 22.47 4.86 -19.70
C VAL A 103 23.10 6.25 -19.58
N ILE A 104 22.53 7.11 -18.73
CA ILE A 104 23.01 8.49 -18.54
C ILE A 104 24.28 8.54 -17.68
N PHE A 105 24.40 7.67 -16.68
CA PHE A 105 25.43 7.85 -15.65
C PHE A 105 26.74 7.08 -15.86
N GLN A 106 26.85 6.10 -16.77
CA GLN A 106 28.06 5.27 -17.11
C GLN A 106 28.82 4.63 -15.91
N LYS A 107 28.41 4.94 -14.68
CA LYS A 107 28.57 4.32 -13.38
C LYS A 107 27.28 4.65 -12.66
N SER A 108 26.39 3.68 -12.58
CA SER A 108 25.09 3.76 -11.91
C SER A 108 25.19 4.54 -10.59
N VAL A 109 24.54 5.70 -10.52
CA VAL A 109 24.46 6.56 -9.32
C VAL A 109 23.88 5.79 -8.12
N MET A 110 23.08 4.76 -8.39
CA MET A 110 22.60 3.83 -7.37
C MET A 110 23.72 2.99 -6.71
N ILE A 111 24.84 2.70 -7.39
CA ILE A 111 26.00 1.99 -6.79
C ILE A 111 26.86 2.96 -5.97
N THR A 112 26.93 4.24 -6.33
CA THR A 112 27.67 5.25 -5.55
C THR A 112 26.91 5.70 -4.30
N VAL A 113 25.57 5.69 -4.36
CA VAL A 113 24.70 5.92 -3.18
C VAL A 113 24.58 4.67 -2.31
N ALA A 114 24.64 3.46 -2.89
CA ALA A 114 24.64 2.20 -2.13
C ALA A 114 26.01 1.87 -1.52
N ARG A 115 27.14 2.23 -2.16
CA ARG A 115 28.49 2.17 -1.57
C ARG A 115 28.82 3.45 -0.80
N GLY A 116 27.97 3.82 0.15
CA GLY A 116 28.33 4.80 1.16
C GLY A 116 29.63 4.36 1.86
N ASP A 117 30.76 4.85 1.39
CA ASP A 117 32.08 4.27 1.66
C ASP A 117 32.56 4.45 3.11
N LYS A 118 31.74 4.98 4.04
CA LYS A 118 32.15 5.23 5.45
C LYS A 118 31.07 5.17 6.54
N ALA A 119 29.90 4.58 6.31
CA ALA A 119 28.97 4.34 7.40
C ALA A 119 28.06 3.17 7.07
N GLY A 120 27.99 2.16 7.95
CA GLY A 120 27.16 0.97 7.81
C GLY A 120 25.73 1.32 7.40
N GLY A 121 25.47 1.26 6.09
CA GLY A 121 24.20 1.62 5.48
C GLY A 121 23.16 0.59 5.85
N GLU A 122 22.50 0.78 6.98
CA GLU A 122 21.23 0.15 7.31
C GLU A 122 20.23 0.59 6.24
N ALA A 123 20.10 -0.21 5.18
CA ALA A 123 19.14 0.01 4.13
C ALA A 123 17.74 0.09 4.74
N ILE A 124 17.07 1.18 4.39
CA ILE A 124 15.80 1.66 4.94
C ILE A 124 14.73 0.55 4.85
N PRO A 125 13.95 0.29 5.92
CA PRO A 125 13.02 -0.83 6.05
C PRO A 125 11.71 -0.59 5.29
N MET A 126 11.79 -0.32 3.99
CA MET A 126 10.63 -0.10 3.11
C MET A 126 10.39 -1.26 2.14
N LEU A 127 10.81 -2.46 2.52
CA LEU A 127 10.64 -3.69 1.76
C LEU A 127 10.07 -4.77 2.69
N LEU A 128 9.10 -5.51 2.17
CA LEU A 128 8.55 -6.70 2.82
C LEU A 128 9.42 -7.89 2.45
N ARG A 129 9.83 -8.71 3.43
CA ARG A 129 10.84 -9.77 3.27
C ARG A 129 10.25 -11.14 3.60
N PHE A 130 10.01 -11.95 2.57
CA PHE A 130 9.60 -13.33 2.78
C PHE A 130 10.79 -14.29 2.63
N PRO A 131 11.02 -15.22 3.58
CA PRO A 131 12.03 -16.26 3.41
C PRO A 131 11.60 -17.19 2.27
N ARG A 132 12.48 -17.48 1.32
CA ARG A 132 12.19 -18.44 0.24
C ARG A 132 12.19 -19.86 0.81
N PRO A 133 11.05 -20.57 0.80
CA PRO A 133 10.96 -21.90 1.41
C PRO A 133 11.73 -22.99 0.63
N SER A 134 12.22 -22.72 -0.59
CA SER A 134 12.77 -23.72 -1.50
C SER A 134 14.14 -23.40 -2.10
N ASP A 135 14.88 -22.41 -1.60
CA ASP A 135 16.24 -22.08 -2.07
C ASP A 135 17.34 -22.62 -1.12
N PRO A 136 18.31 -23.43 -1.60
CA PRO A 136 19.43 -23.96 -0.79
C PRO A 136 20.35 -22.89 -0.19
N TRP A 137 20.26 -21.64 -0.66
CA TRP A 137 21.12 -20.52 -0.27
C TRP A 137 20.43 -19.45 0.60
N GLY A 138 19.21 -19.71 1.07
CA GLY A 138 18.57 -18.87 2.09
C GLY A 138 18.26 -17.43 1.63
N GLY A 139 17.80 -17.27 0.39
CA GLY A 139 17.39 -15.97 -0.17
C GLY A 139 16.08 -15.44 0.44
N TYR A 140 15.92 -14.12 0.44
CA TYR A 140 14.67 -13.45 0.76
C TYR A 140 14.04 -12.88 -0.52
N ASP A 141 12.75 -13.12 -0.72
CA ASP A 141 11.97 -12.35 -1.69
C ASP A 141 11.62 -10.99 -1.08
N MET A 142 11.90 -9.93 -1.84
CA MET A 142 11.69 -8.57 -1.43
C MET A 142 10.61 -7.93 -2.30
N ILE A 143 9.58 -7.37 -1.67
CA ILE A 143 8.52 -6.62 -2.36
C ILE A 143 8.55 -5.19 -1.85
N GLY A 144 8.60 -4.22 -2.77
CA GLY A 144 8.57 -2.80 -2.44
C GLY A 144 7.22 -2.37 -1.91
N PHE A 145 7.19 -1.52 -0.88
CA PHE A 145 5.93 -0.98 -0.38
C PHE A 145 5.20 -0.15 -1.45
N GLY A 146 5.93 0.55 -2.31
CA GLY A 146 5.36 1.34 -3.41
C GLY A 146 4.52 0.48 -4.37
N ASP A 147 5.01 -0.70 -4.72
CA ASP A 147 4.36 -1.61 -5.68
C ASP A 147 3.00 -2.12 -5.19
N ILE A 148 2.82 -2.18 -3.87
CA ILE A 148 1.54 -2.55 -3.24
C ILE A 148 0.69 -1.29 -2.97
N LEU A 149 1.31 -0.20 -2.52
CA LEU A 149 0.61 1.04 -2.17
C LEU A 149 -0.03 1.69 -3.39
N PHE A 150 0.70 1.87 -4.50
CA PHE A 150 0.20 2.59 -5.67
C PHE A 150 -1.04 1.91 -6.31
N PRO A 151 -1.01 0.60 -6.64
CA PRO A 151 -2.20 -0.10 -7.09
C PRO A 151 -3.25 -0.25 -5.99
N GLY A 152 -2.84 -0.41 -4.73
CA GLY A 152 -3.74 -0.51 -3.58
C GLY A 152 -4.60 0.73 -3.37
N LEU A 153 -4.06 1.92 -3.63
CA LEU A 153 -4.81 3.17 -3.60
C LEU A 153 -5.93 3.17 -4.65
N LEU A 154 -5.62 2.76 -5.88
CA LEU A 154 -6.59 2.63 -6.97
C LEU A 154 -7.70 1.61 -6.62
N VAL A 155 -7.31 0.42 -6.13
CA VAL A 155 -8.25 -0.63 -5.70
C VAL A 155 -9.15 -0.15 -4.55
N SER A 156 -8.60 0.61 -3.61
CA SER A 156 -9.37 1.14 -2.48
C SER A 156 -10.40 2.19 -2.93
N PHE A 157 -10.07 3.01 -3.91
CA PHE A 157 -10.97 4.00 -4.51
C PHE A 157 -12.11 3.30 -5.26
N THR A 158 -11.80 2.35 -6.14
CA THR A 158 -12.83 1.63 -6.91
C THR A 158 -13.76 0.83 -6.01
N ARG A 159 -13.25 0.26 -4.91
CA ARG A 159 -14.09 -0.43 -3.92
C ARG A 159 -15.13 0.49 -3.28
N ARG A 160 -14.80 1.77 -3.08
CA ARG A 160 -15.73 2.77 -2.54
C ARG A 160 -16.75 3.19 -3.60
N PHE A 161 -16.29 3.43 -4.82
CA PHE A 161 -17.17 3.69 -5.96
C PHE A 161 -18.18 2.56 -6.17
N ASP A 162 -17.73 1.30 -6.13
CA ASP A 162 -18.60 0.12 -6.21
C ASP A 162 -19.64 0.09 -5.08
N LYS A 163 -19.22 0.41 -3.85
CA LYS A 163 -20.11 0.45 -2.70
C LYS A 163 -21.16 1.56 -2.84
N ASN A 164 -20.78 2.73 -3.35
CA ASN A 164 -21.69 3.86 -3.53
C ASN A 164 -22.73 3.59 -4.62
N ASN A 165 -22.36 2.82 -5.65
CA ASN A 165 -23.25 2.41 -6.73
C ASN A 165 -23.97 1.07 -6.47
N ASN A 166 -23.95 0.57 -5.22
CA ASN A 166 -24.56 -0.71 -4.82
C ASN A 166 -24.17 -1.91 -5.70
N LYS A 167 -22.94 -1.93 -6.21
CA LYS A 167 -22.44 -3.05 -7.04
C LYS A 167 -21.99 -4.22 -6.17
N GLY A 168 -22.35 -5.42 -6.61
CA GLY A 168 -21.84 -6.67 -6.02
C GLY A 168 -20.32 -6.80 -6.22
N VAL A 169 -19.69 -7.73 -5.50
CA VAL A 169 -18.22 -7.93 -5.59
C VAL A 169 -17.78 -8.38 -6.98
N PHE A 170 -18.59 -9.20 -7.66
CA PHE A 170 -18.33 -9.70 -9.02
C PHE A 170 -18.67 -8.66 -10.11
N ASP A 171 -19.70 -7.85 -9.88
CA ASP A 171 -20.13 -6.80 -10.82
C ASP A 171 -19.34 -5.51 -10.65
N GLY A 172 -18.63 -5.34 -9.53
CA GLY A 172 -17.80 -4.18 -9.23
C GLY A 172 -16.45 -4.20 -9.96
N TYR A 173 -15.76 -3.07 -9.93
CA TYR A 173 -14.38 -2.92 -10.42
C TYR A 173 -13.38 -3.62 -9.50
N PHE A 174 -13.66 -3.69 -8.20
CA PHE A 174 -12.75 -4.22 -7.18
C PHE A 174 -12.15 -5.59 -7.53
N LEU A 175 -13.00 -6.59 -7.85
CA LEU A 175 -12.53 -7.95 -8.11
C LEU A 175 -11.62 -7.98 -9.35
N TRP A 176 -12.02 -7.30 -10.42
CA TRP A 176 -11.24 -7.26 -11.65
C TRP A 176 -9.89 -6.57 -11.48
N LEU A 177 -9.82 -5.50 -10.69
CA LEU A 177 -8.55 -4.85 -10.39
C LEU A 177 -7.65 -5.72 -9.50
N VAL A 178 -8.22 -6.48 -8.56
CA VAL A 178 -7.46 -7.45 -7.74
C VAL A 178 -6.90 -8.58 -8.62
N VAL A 179 -7.71 -9.11 -9.54
CA VAL A 179 -7.27 -10.11 -10.52
C VAL A 179 -6.17 -9.52 -11.43
N GLY A 180 -6.38 -8.30 -11.94
CA GLY A 180 -5.38 -7.58 -12.74
C GLY A 180 -4.07 -7.35 -11.99
N TYR A 181 -4.12 -6.99 -10.71
CA TYR A 181 -2.94 -6.88 -9.85
C TYR A 181 -2.21 -8.22 -9.72
N GLY A 182 -2.94 -9.33 -9.52
CA GLY A 182 -2.36 -10.67 -9.49
C GLY A 182 -1.65 -11.04 -10.79
N PHE A 183 -2.27 -10.78 -11.95
CA PHE A 183 -1.63 -10.98 -13.26
C PHE A 183 -0.40 -10.08 -13.44
N GLY A 184 -0.47 -8.82 -13.02
CA GLY A 184 0.66 -7.91 -13.04
C GLY A 184 1.84 -8.44 -12.22
N LEU A 185 1.58 -8.97 -11.02
CA LEU A 185 2.62 -9.62 -10.19
C LEU A 185 3.24 -10.84 -10.89
N ILE A 186 2.44 -11.67 -11.55
CA ILE A 186 2.96 -12.81 -12.32
C ILE A 186 3.89 -12.31 -13.44
N PHE A 187 3.49 -11.26 -14.18
CA PHE A 187 4.36 -10.67 -15.20
C PHE A 187 5.62 -10.05 -14.61
N THR A 188 5.56 -9.41 -13.44
CA THR A 188 6.75 -8.91 -12.77
C THR A 188 7.73 -10.04 -12.45
N TYR A 189 7.23 -11.15 -11.93
CA TYR A 189 8.04 -12.32 -11.59
C TYR A 189 8.63 -12.98 -12.84
N LEU A 190 7.81 -13.15 -13.89
CA LEU A 190 8.28 -13.71 -15.16
C LEU A 190 9.37 -12.85 -15.79
N GLY A 191 9.19 -11.53 -15.79
CA GLY A 191 10.20 -10.63 -16.32
C GLY A 191 11.50 -10.65 -15.50
N LEU A 192 11.41 -10.73 -14.15
CA LEU A 192 12.58 -10.90 -13.28
C LEU A 192 13.34 -12.20 -13.62
N TYR A 193 12.60 -13.27 -13.87
CA TYR A 193 13.16 -14.56 -14.29
C TYR A 193 13.85 -14.47 -15.66
N LEU A 194 13.25 -13.78 -16.64
CA LEU A 194 13.81 -13.61 -17.98
C LEU A 194 15.04 -12.68 -18.01
N MET A 195 15.08 -11.67 -17.14
CA MET A 195 16.16 -10.67 -17.10
C MET A 195 17.39 -11.08 -16.27
N ASN A 196 17.49 -12.35 -15.85
CA ASN A 196 18.63 -12.91 -15.12
C ASN A 196 19.08 -12.07 -13.90
N GLY A 197 18.10 -11.51 -13.17
CA GLY A 197 18.37 -10.78 -11.92
C GLY A 197 18.82 -9.31 -12.08
N HIS A 198 18.76 -8.72 -13.28
CA HIS A 198 18.80 -7.25 -13.38
C HIS A 198 17.53 -6.64 -12.75
N GLY A 199 17.68 -5.49 -12.11
CA GLY A 199 16.56 -4.77 -11.51
C GLY A 199 15.49 -4.47 -12.55
N GLN A 200 14.27 -4.93 -12.29
CA GLN A 200 13.13 -4.72 -13.18
C GLN A 200 12.17 -3.71 -12.54
N PRO A 201 11.59 -2.78 -13.33
CA PRO A 201 10.55 -1.90 -12.81
C PRO A 201 9.27 -2.72 -12.60
N ALA A 202 8.82 -2.86 -11.36
CA ALA A 202 7.62 -3.64 -11.04
C ALA A 202 6.34 -2.90 -11.45
N LEU A 203 6.32 -1.57 -11.31
CA LEU A 203 5.17 -0.74 -11.68
C LEU A 203 4.92 -0.73 -13.19
N LEU A 204 5.95 -1.03 -14.00
CA LEU A 204 5.83 -1.19 -15.45
C LEU A 204 4.74 -2.21 -15.84
N TYR A 205 4.60 -3.29 -15.07
CA TYR A 205 3.61 -4.33 -15.34
C TYR A 205 2.35 -4.14 -14.49
N LEU A 206 2.49 -3.71 -13.24
CA LEU A 206 1.36 -3.56 -12.32
C LEU A 206 0.40 -2.44 -12.72
N VAL A 207 0.90 -1.28 -13.14
CA VAL A 207 0.06 -0.13 -13.51
C VAL A 207 -0.83 -0.44 -14.72
N PRO A 208 -0.34 -0.95 -15.87
CA PRO A 208 -1.21 -1.29 -17.00
C PRO A 208 -2.19 -2.41 -16.66
N CYS A 209 -1.79 -3.42 -15.88
CA CYS A 209 -2.69 -4.50 -15.48
C CYS A 209 -3.76 -4.08 -14.46
N THR A 210 -3.62 -2.95 -13.77
CA THR A 210 -4.61 -2.45 -12.81
C THR A 210 -5.39 -1.26 -13.36
N LEU A 211 -4.69 -0.17 -13.68
CA LEU A 211 -5.30 1.03 -14.26
C LEU A 211 -5.87 0.76 -15.65
N GLY A 212 -5.16 0.00 -16.49
CA GLY A 212 -5.66 -0.37 -17.82
C GLY A 212 -6.94 -1.21 -17.74
N VAL A 213 -7.01 -2.18 -16.83
CA VAL A 213 -8.23 -2.96 -16.59
C VAL A 213 -9.37 -2.07 -16.09
N ALA A 214 -9.10 -1.11 -15.21
CA ALA A 214 -10.11 -0.15 -14.75
C ALA A 214 -10.68 0.68 -15.90
N VAL A 215 -9.82 1.20 -16.78
CA VAL A 215 -10.22 2.00 -17.95
C VAL A 215 -10.98 1.15 -18.95
N VAL A 216 -10.48 -0.04 -19.30
CA VAL A 216 -11.14 -0.96 -20.25
C VAL A 216 -12.53 -1.34 -19.76
N LEU A 217 -12.68 -1.69 -18.48
CA LEU A 217 -13.99 -1.99 -17.90
C LEU A 217 -14.91 -0.77 -17.90
N GLY A 218 -14.39 0.40 -17.57
CA GLY A 218 -15.15 1.66 -17.61
C GLY A 218 -15.64 1.99 -19.02
N CYS A 219 -14.82 1.73 -20.04
CA CYS A 219 -15.19 1.88 -21.45
C CYS A 219 -16.25 0.88 -21.88
N ILE A 220 -16.08 -0.42 -21.57
CA ILE A 220 -17.04 -1.48 -21.95
C ILE A 220 -18.42 -1.23 -21.32
N ARG A 221 -18.44 -0.73 -20.08
CA ARG A 221 -19.66 -0.48 -19.32
C ARG A 221 -20.27 0.91 -19.59
N GLY A 222 -19.57 1.79 -20.30
CA GLY A 222 -20.00 3.17 -20.52
C GLY A 222 -20.00 4.04 -19.26
N GLU A 223 -19.29 3.63 -18.21
CA GLU A 223 -19.28 4.32 -16.90
C GLU A 223 -18.03 5.16 -16.70
N LEU A 224 -17.16 5.27 -17.71
CA LEU A 224 -15.89 5.96 -17.61
C LEU A 224 -16.08 7.43 -17.17
N GLU A 225 -17.08 8.12 -17.73
CA GLU A 225 -17.39 9.51 -17.38
C GLU A 225 -17.92 9.63 -15.95
N ALA A 226 -18.75 8.68 -15.51
CA ALA A 226 -19.26 8.64 -14.15
C ALA A 226 -18.16 8.41 -13.11
N ILE A 227 -17.17 7.57 -13.42
CA ILE A 227 -15.99 7.34 -12.56
C ILE A 227 -15.07 8.56 -12.61
N TRP A 228 -14.90 9.17 -13.78
CA TRP A 228 -14.03 10.32 -13.99
C TRP A 228 -14.49 11.56 -13.22
N ASN A 229 -15.80 11.77 -13.12
CA ASN A 229 -16.41 12.90 -12.42
C ASN A 229 -16.85 12.55 -10.98
N TYR A 230 -16.47 11.38 -10.48
CA TYR A 230 -16.76 11.00 -9.09
C TYR A 230 -15.85 11.76 -8.12
N GLU A 231 -16.44 12.73 -7.42
CA GLU A 231 -15.81 13.49 -6.33
C GLU A 231 -16.36 13.03 -4.97
N GLU A 232 -15.46 12.73 -4.02
CA GLU A 232 -15.84 12.32 -2.65
C GLU A 232 -16.50 13.46 -1.83
N ASP A 233 -16.56 14.69 -2.32
CA ASP A 233 -17.00 15.90 -1.57
C ASP A 233 -18.51 15.97 -1.29
N SER A 234 -19.33 15.09 -1.86
CA SER A 234 -20.79 15.10 -1.70
C SER A 234 -21.32 14.56 -0.35
N CYS A 235 -20.44 14.09 0.54
CA CYS A 235 -20.85 13.56 1.85
C CYS A 235 -20.69 14.56 3.02
N SER A 236 -20.02 15.70 2.83
CA SER A 236 -19.86 16.72 3.88
C SER A 236 -20.99 17.77 3.91
N SER A 237 -21.94 17.74 2.98
CA SER A 237 -23.04 18.72 2.88
C SER A 237 -24.43 18.09 3.01
N LYS A 238 -24.56 17.09 3.87
CA LYS A 238 -25.85 16.70 4.47
C LYS A 238 -25.74 16.81 5.98
N GLU A 239 -25.48 18.02 6.47
CA GLU A 239 -26.09 18.41 7.74
C GLU A 239 -27.61 18.35 7.52
N PRO A 240 -28.38 17.61 8.32
CA PRO A 240 -29.81 17.79 8.32
C PRO A 240 -30.07 19.19 8.88
N SER A 241 -30.40 20.13 7.99
CA SER A 241 -31.11 21.35 8.33
C SER A 241 -32.43 20.96 9.00
N ASP A 242 -32.58 21.40 10.25
CA ASP A 242 -33.82 21.67 11.00
C ASP A 242 -34.93 20.60 10.98
N TRP A 243 -35.22 19.98 12.13
CA TRP A 243 -36.22 20.42 13.13
C TRP A 243 -36.07 19.58 14.42
#